data_AF-A0A427KE77-F1
#
_entry.id   AF-A0A427KE77-F1
#
_cell.length_a   1.000
_cell.length_b   1.000
_cell.length_c   1.000
_cell.angle_alpha   90.00
_cell.angle_beta   90.00
_cell.angle_gamma   90.00
#
_symmetry.space_group_name_H-M   'P 1'
#
loop_
_entity.id
_entity.type
_entity.pdbx_description
1 polymer ?
#
loop_
_entity_poly.entity_id
_entity_poly.type
_entity_poly.pdbx_seq_one_letter_code
_entity_poly.pdbx_strand_id
1 'polypeptide(L)'
;MDKQLQRVKELHALYDKSNKINHLTIDGNRIDLGTEGRRYGTAKVFNSQKLTDKQIHNYAQELAGNKKLEPVGPGVFNAKLGDGSSITLRSVSKSKEETGARWTIDVRGNPDLKNLAMKFNKVEIKFK
;
A
#
# COMPACT_ATOMS: atom_id res chain seq x y z
N MET A 1 -12.48 15.70 6.10
CA MET A 1 -11.72 14.62 6.77
C MET A 1 -10.43 14.44 6.00
N ASP A 2 -9.28 14.37 6.68
CA ASP A 2 -7.98 14.19 6.01
C ASP A 2 -7.94 12.82 5.31
N LYS A 3 -7.76 12.83 3.99
CA LYS A 3 -7.76 11.63 3.15
C LYS A 3 -6.58 10.72 3.51
N GLN A 4 -5.44 11.30 3.90
CA GLN A 4 -4.27 10.55 4.32
C GLN A 4 -4.56 9.74 5.59
N LEU A 5 -5.14 10.38 6.61
CA LEU A 5 -5.53 9.71 7.84
C LEU A 5 -6.52 8.57 7.58
N GLN A 6 -7.47 8.76 6.67
CA GLN A 6 -8.40 7.69 6.27
C GLN A 6 -7.65 6.48 5.71
N ARG A 7 -6.64 6.70 4.84
CA ARG A 7 -5.85 5.63 4.25
C ARG A 7 -4.93 4.94 5.24
N VAL A 8 -4.30 5.67 6.14
CA VAL A 8 -3.49 5.07 7.21
C VAL A 8 -4.36 4.19 8.12
N LYS A 9 -5.57 4.62 8.47
CA LYS A 9 -6.53 3.81 9.24
C LYS A 9 -6.99 2.56 8.49
N GLU A 10 -7.26 2.68 7.19
CA GLU A 10 -7.59 1.54 6.32
C GLU A 10 -6.44 0.51 6.33
N LEU A 11 -5.18 0.96 6.21
CA LEU A 11 -4.02 0.08 6.29
C LEU A 11 -3.85 -0.54 7.68
N HIS A 12 -3.99 0.24 8.75
CA HIS A 12 -3.93 -0.29 10.10
C HIS A 12 -4.93 -1.44 10.28
N ALA A 13 -6.17 -1.23 9.85
CA ALA A 13 -7.23 -2.22 9.93
C ALA A 13 -6.98 -3.45 9.03
N LEU A 14 -6.34 -3.28 7.87
CA LEU A 14 -5.95 -4.37 6.97
C LEU A 14 -4.84 -5.26 7.55
N TYR A 15 -3.88 -4.67 8.27
CA TYR A 15 -2.75 -5.41 8.83
C TYR A 15 -3.02 -5.97 10.23
N ASP A 16 -3.98 -5.42 10.95
CA ASP A 16 -4.42 -5.92 12.25
C ASP A 16 -5.00 -7.33 12.13
N LYS A 17 -4.30 -8.30 12.73
CA LYS A 17 -4.68 -9.72 12.68
C LYS A 17 -5.98 -10.03 13.43
N SER A 18 -6.40 -9.17 14.36
CA SER A 18 -7.68 -9.31 15.03
C SER A 18 -8.85 -8.92 14.12
N ASN A 19 -8.56 -8.13 13.08
CA ASN A 19 -9.55 -7.68 12.11
C ASN A 19 -9.69 -8.66 10.95
N LYS A 20 -10.91 -8.78 10.41
CA LYS A 20 -11.24 -9.67 9.27
C LYS A 20 -11.23 -8.94 7.92
N ILE A 21 -10.76 -7.69 7.87
CA ILE A 21 -10.69 -6.93 6.62
C ILE A 21 -9.71 -7.59 5.65
N ASN A 22 -10.21 -7.87 4.46
CA ASN A 22 -9.49 -8.53 3.37
C ASN A 22 -9.68 -7.80 2.05
N HIS A 23 -9.97 -6.50 2.08
CA HIS A 23 -10.26 -5.70 0.90
C HIS A 23 -9.78 -4.25 1.08
N LEU A 24 -9.66 -3.54 -0.04
CA LEU A 24 -9.46 -2.09 -0.10
C LEU A 24 -10.52 -1.48 -1.00
N THR A 25 -10.90 -0.23 -0.74
CA THR A 25 -11.79 0.52 -1.65
C THR A 25 -11.05 1.72 -2.24
N ILE A 26 -10.83 1.69 -3.55
CA ILE A 26 -10.08 2.71 -4.31
C ILE A 26 -11.02 3.29 -5.36
N ASP A 27 -11.32 4.60 -5.28
CA ASP A 27 -12.23 5.28 -6.21
C ASP A 27 -13.54 4.51 -6.45
N GLY A 28 -14.20 4.08 -5.36
CA GLY A 28 -15.44 3.29 -5.40
C GLY A 28 -15.27 1.82 -5.78
N ASN A 29 -14.08 1.38 -6.19
CA ASN A 29 -13.80 0.02 -6.59
C ASN A 29 -13.23 -0.79 -5.41
N ARG A 30 -14.00 -1.77 -4.94
CA ARG A 30 -13.57 -2.71 -3.90
C ARG A 30 -12.66 -3.82 -4.45
N ILE A 31 -11.39 -3.86 -4.13
CA ILE A 31 -10.47 -4.97 -4.48
C ILE A 31 -10.30 -5.92 -3.31
N ASP A 32 -10.37 -7.22 -3.53
CA ASP A 32 -10.20 -8.23 -2.48
C ASP A 32 -8.78 -8.81 -2.49
N LEU A 33 -8.31 -9.26 -1.33
CA LEU A 33 -7.07 -10.00 -1.18
C LEU A 33 -7.13 -11.27 -2.05
N GLY A 34 -6.09 -11.47 -2.86
CA GLY A 34 -5.90 -12.73 -3.58
C GLY A 34 -5.67 -13.88 -2.60
N THR A 35 -5.88 -15.11 -3.06
CA THR A 35 -5.62 -16.35 -2.31
C THR A 35 -4.18 -16.40 -1.77
N GLU A 36 -3.21 -16.00 -2.59
CA GLU A 36 -1.79 -15.89 -2.21
C GLU A 36 -1.52 -14.75 -1.22
N GLY A 37 -2.35 -13.70 -1.21
CA GLY A 37 -2.18 -12.53 -0.35
C GLY A 37 -2.30 -12.81 1.15
N ARG A 38 -2.81 -13.99 1.54
CA ARG A 38 -2.86 -14.45 2.94
C ARG A 38 -1.55 -15.08 3.43
N ARG A 39 -0.69 -15.53 2.50
CA ARG A 39 0.56 -16.26 2.82
C ARG A 39 1.73 -15.34 3.15
N TYR A 40 1.70 -14.09 2.70
CA TYR A 40 2.79 -13.15 2.86
C TYR A 40 2.59 -12.27 4.10
N GLY A 41 3.61 -12.18 4.96
CA GLY A 41 3.54 -11.48 6.26
C GLY A 41 3.18 -10.00 6.16
N THR A 42 4.18 -9.13 5.94
CA THR A 42 4.00 -7.69 5.76
C THR A 42 3.49 -7.29 4.38
N ALA A 43 3.44 -8.23 3.44
CA ALA A 43 2.96 -7.99 2.09
C ALA A 43 1.51 -8.50 1.92
N LYS A 44 0.67 -7.69 1.30
CA LYS A 44 -0.72 -8.04 0.95
C LYS A 44 -0.89 -7.93 -0.56
N VAL A 45 -1.37 -8.99 -1.19
CA VAL A 45 -1.58 -9.05 -2.65
C VAL A 45 -3.06 -8.96 -2.94
N PHE A 46 -3.47 -7.99 -3.75
CA PHE A 46 -4.85 -7.75 -4.13
C PHE A 46 -5.09 -8.02 -5.61
N ASN A 47 -6.26 -8.57 -5.92
CA ASN A 47 -6.74 -8.71 -7.29
C ASN A 47 -7.25 -7.34 -7.78
N SER A 48 -6.45 -6.69 -8.62
CA SER A 48 -6.63 -5.28 -8.98
C SER A 48 -6.93 -5.06 -10.46
N GLN A 49 -7.33 -6.10 -11.20
CA GLN A 49 -7.56 -6.04 -12.65
C GLN A 49 -8.59 -4.98 -13.06
N LYS A 50 -9.51 -4.63 -12.15
CA LYS A 50 -10.52 -3.60 -12.37
C LYS A 50 -10.04 -2.16 -12.11
N LEU A 51 -8.84 -1.97 -11.57
CA LEU A 51 -8.26 -0.65 -11.34
C LEU A 51 -7.41 -0.24 -12.53
N THR A 52 -7.43 1.05 -12.85
CA THR A 52 -6.43 1.65 -13.75
C THR A 52 -5.12 1.91 -13.01
N ASP A 53 -4.01 2.05 -13.74
CA ASP A 53 -2.73 2.49 -13.15
C ASP A 53 -2.87 3.85 -12.46
N LYS A 54 -3.67 4.76 -13.03
CA LYS A 54 -3.97 6.07 -12.45
C LYS A 54 -4.65 5.96 -11.09
N GLN A 55 -5.61 5.03 -10.92
CA GLN A 55 -6.27 4.82 -9.62
C GLN A 55 -5.30 4.32 -8.55
N ILE A 56 -4.37 3.43 -8.91
CA ILE A 56 -3.31 2.96 -7.98
C ILE A 56 -2.37 4.12 -7.63
N HIS A 57 -1.99 4.92 -8.61
CA HIS A 57 -1.13 6.09 -8.40
C HIS A 57 -1.81 7.13 -7.51
N ASN A 58 -3.10 7.39 -7.71
CA ASN A 58 -3.90 8.26 -6.86
C ASN A 58 -3.97 7.72 -5.44
N TYR A 59 -4.22 6.42 -5.25
CA TYR A 59 -4.22 5.80 -3.92
C TYR A 59 -2.87 5.95 -3.21
N ALA A 60 -1.76 5.78 -3.93
CA ALA A 60 -0.42 6.05 -3.39
C ALA A 60 -0.24 7.53 -3.01
N GLN A 61 -0.77 8.47 -3.80
CA GLN A 61 -0.75 9.90 -3.50
C GLN A 61 -1.62 10.24 -2.28
N GLU A 62 -2.77 9.58 -2.12
CA GLU A 62 -3.62 9.73 -0.93
C GLU A 62 -2.90 9.28 0.34
N LEU A 63 -2.12 8.19 0.29
CA LEU A 63 -1.25 7.76 1.39
C LEU A 63 -0.13 8.76 1.69
N ALA A 64 0.38 9.45 0.68
CA ALA A 64 1.41 10.48 0.84
C ALA A 64 0.84 11.83 1.33
N GLY A 65 -0.48 12.00 1.32
CA GLY A 65 -1.14 13.22 1.75
C GLY A 65 -0.74 14.41 0.89
N ASN A 66 -0.34 15.50 1.55
CA ASN A 66 0.12 16.73 0.87
C ASN A 66 1.53 16.63 0.28
N LYS A 67 2.28 15.56 0.58
CA LYS A 67 3.61 15.33 -0.01
C LYS A 67 3.42 14.69 -1.38
N LYS A 68 3.91 15.38 -2.41
CA LYS A 68 3.87 14.88 -3.79
C LYS A 68 4.76 13.64 -3.93
N LEU A 69 4.25 12.62 -4.62
CA LEU A 69 5.06 11.51 -5.12
C LEU A 69 5.94 12.01 -6.27
N GLU A 70 7.24 12.10 -6.04
CA GLU A 70 8.22 12.51 -7.05
C GLU A 70 8.83 11.28 -7.73
N PRO A 71 9.05 11.31 -9.06
CA PRO A 71 9.77 10.26 -9.75
C PRO A 71 11.22 10.22 -9.28
N VAL A 72 11.69 9.05 -8.88
CA VAL A 72 13.09 8.81 -8.46
C VAL A 72 13.81 7.83 -9.37
N GLY A 73 13.10 7.31 -10.37
CA GLY A 73 13.61 6.42 -11.40
C GLY A 73 12.50 5.88 -12.28
N PRO A 74 12.82 5.12 -13.35
CA PRO A 74 11.82 4.53 -14.23
C PRO A 74 10.83 3.65 -13.46
N GLY A 75 9.56 4.05 -13.46
CA GLY A 75 8.49 3.31 -12.77
C GLY A 75 8.60 3.31 -11.24
N VAL A 76 9.33 4.25 -10.64
CA VAL A 76 9.48 4.39 -9.18
C VAL A 76 9.23 5.83 -8.75
N PHE A 77 8.31 6.00 -7.81
CA PHE A 77 7.93 7.28 -7.22
C PHE A 77 8.05 7.20 -5.70
N ASN A 78 8.51 8.28 -5.07
CA ASN A 78 8.70 8.33 -3.63
C ASN A 78 8.20 9.65 -3.03
N ALA A 79 7.68 9.57 -1.81
CA ALA A 79 7.42 10.71 -0.95
C ALA A 79 7.98 10.42 0.45
N LYS A 80 8.78 11.36 0.98
CA LYS A 80 9.18 11.40 2.39
C LYS A 80 8.22 12.30 3.16
N LEU A 81 7.66 11.78 4.25
CA LEU A 81 6.66 12.46 5.05
C LEU A 81 7.29 13.18 6.25
N GLY A 82 6.56 14.14 6.83
CA GLY A 82 7.07 14.96 7.94
C GLY A 82 7.31 14.19 9.23
N ASP A 83 6.65 13.04 9.40
CA ASP A 83 6.82 12.11 10.52
C ASP A 83 8.01 11.15 10.34
N GLY A 84 8.81 11.33 9.28
CA GLY A 84 9.93 10.46 8.94
C GLY A 84 9.55 9.17 8.20
N SER A 85 8.25 8.91 8.00
CA SER A 85 7.80 7.79 7.19
C SER A 85 7.97 8.07 5.68
N SER A 86 7.83 7.03 4.87
CA SER A 86 7.86 7.20 3.40
C SER A 86 6.90 6.27 2.68
N ILE A 87 6.40 6.77 1.55
CA ILE A 87 5.56 6.05 0.60
C ILE A 87 6.37 5.87 -0.68
N THR A 88 6.49 4.63 -1.17
CA THR A 88 7.11 4.35 -2.47
C THR A 88 6.16 3.56 -3.35
N LEU A 89 5.79 4.11 -4.50
CA LEU A 89 5.08 3.39 -5.55
C LEU A 89 6.09 2.87 -6.57
N ARG A 90 6.05 1.58 -6.91
CA ARG A 90 6.98 0.97 -7.86
C ARG A 90 6.35 -0.10 -8.75
N SER A 91 6.67 -0.11 -10.03
CA SER A 91 6.29 -1.18 -10.99
C SER A 91 7.36 -2.27 -11.12
N VAL A 92 8.50 -2.06 -10.47
CA VAL A 92 9.62 -3.01 -10.37
C VAL A 92 9.62 -3.68 -8.98
N SER A 93 9.71 -5.01 -8.96
CA SER A 93 9.76 -5.80 -7.72
C SER A 93 10.45 -7.13 -7.97
N LYS A 94 11.31 -7.57 -7.04
CA LYS A 94 11.92 -8.92 -7.09
C LYS A 94 10.85 -10.02 -7.08
N SER A 95 9.76 -9.81 -6.34
CA SER A 95 8.64 -10.76 -6.26
C SER A 95 7.60 -10.58 -7.39
N LYS A 96 7.91 -9.82 -8.45
CA LYS A 96 6.93 -9.50 -9.51
C LYS A 96 6.43 -10.77 -10.21
N GLU A 97 7.34 -11.67 -10.55
CA GLU A 97 7.01 -12.95 -11.20
C GLU A 97 6.16 -13.85 -10.30
N GLU A 98 6.51 -13.95 -9.02
CA GLU A 98 5.78 -14.75 -8.04
C GLU A 98 4.36 -14.20 -7.76
N THR A 99 4.25 -12.88 -7.60
CA THR A 99 2.98 -12.25 -7.18
C THR A 99 2.09 -11.82 -8.34
N GLY A 100 2.64 -11.69 -9.54
CA GLY A 100 1.98 -11.08 -10.70
C GLY A 100 1.71 -9.58 -10.55
N ALA A 101 2.28 -8.92 -9.54
CA ALA A 101 1.96 -7.54 -9.22
C ALA A 101 2.50 -6.56 -10.27
N ARG A 102 1.63 -5.75 -10.86
CA ARG A 102 2.00 -4.65 -11.77
C ARG A 102 2.50 -3.42 -11.02
N TRP A 103 2.00 -3.19 -9.80
CA TRP A 103 2.43 -2.10 -8.91
C TRP A 103 2.56 -2.60 -7.47
N THR A 104 3.51 -2.03 -6.74
CA THR A 104 3.66 -2.22 -5.29
C THR A 104 3.77 -0.87 -4.61
N ILE A 105 3.05 -0.68 -3.51
CA ILE A 105 3.23 0.44 -2.59
C ILE A 105 3.95 -0.07 -1.35
N ASP A 106 5.11 0.49 -1.07
CA ASP A 106 5.82 0.31 0.20
C ASP A 106 5.44 1.46 1.15
N VAL A 107 4.98 1.14 2.36
CA VAL A 107 4.83 2.11 3.46
C VAL A 107 5.87 1.78 4.53
N ARG A 108 6.79 2.70 4.79
CA ARG A 108 7.95 2.48 5.69
C ARG A 108 7.97 3.50 6.81
N GLY A 109 8.27 3.04 8.02
CA GLY A 109 8.49 3.91 9.17
C GLY A 109 7.24 4.63 9.69
N ASN A 110 6.04 4.26 9.23
CA ASN A 110 4.80 4.85 9.71
C ASN A 110 4.55 4.44 11.17
N PRO A 111 4.40 5.40 12.12
CA PRO A 111 4.26 5.10 13.54
C PRO A 111 3.02 4.24 13.86
N ASP A 112 1.88 4.51 13.23
CA ASP A 112 0.63 3.77 13.48
C ASP A 112 0.78 2.30 13.09
N LEU A 113 1.40 2.03 11.95
CA LEU A 113 1.65 0.66 11.50
C LEU A 113 2.76 -0.04 12.31
N LYS A 114 3.77 0.70 12.78
CA LYS A 114 4.83 0.16 13.65
C LYS A 114 4.26 -0.31 14.98
N ASN A 115 3.30 0.42 15.53
CA ASN A 115 2.66 0.10 16.80
C ASN A 115 1.81 -1.18 16.74
N LEU A 116 1.44 -1.64 15.55
CA LEU A 116 0.71 -2.89 15.39
C LEU A 116 1.58 -4.09 15.81
N ALA A 117 1.36 -4.54 17.04
CA ALA A 117 2.12 -5.60 17.71
C ALA A 117 3.66 -5.41 17.67
N MET A 118 4.15 -4.17 17.56
CA MET A 118 5.57 -3.81 17.41
C MET A 118 6.29 -4.51 16.23
N LYS A 119 5.55 -4.93 15.19
CA LYS A 119 6.04 -5.91 14.21
C LYS A 119 6.55 -5.31 12.90
N PHE A 120 6.07 -4.15 12.49
CA PHE A 120 6.16 -3.76 11.09
C PHE A 120 6.88 -2.42 10.90
N ASN A 121 8.16 -2.47 10.55
CA ASN A 121 8.90 -1.29 10.08
C ASN A 121 8.57 -0.95 8.61
N LYS A 122 7.99 -1.90 7.88
CA LYS A 122 7.56 -1.78 6.50
C LYS A 122 6.36 -2.70 6.25
N VAL A 123 5.38 -2.20 5.51
CA VAL A 123 4.35 -3.02 4.86
C VAL A 123 4.37 -2.83 3.34
N GLU A 124 3.90 -3.84 2.60
CA GLU A 124 3.80 -3.81 1.14
C GLU A 124 2.38 -4.12 0.68
N ILE A 125 1.83 -3.28 -0.20
CA ILE A 125 0.55 -3.50 -0.86
C ILE A 125 0.83 -3.75 -2.33
N LYS A 126 0.49 -4.93 -2.82
CA LYS A 126 0.77 -5.39 -4.18
C LYS A 126 -0.53 -5.47 -4.98
N PHE A 127 -0.51 -4.90 -6.18
CA PHE A 127 -1.65 -4.83 -7.10
C PHE A 127 -1.39 -5.77 -8.27
N LYS A 128 -2.05 -6.94 -8.28
CA LYS A 128 -2.01 -7.96 -9.34
C LYS A 128 -3.05 -7.66 -10.41
#